data_AF-A0A6S6TSG9-F1
#
_entry.id   AF-A0A6S6TSG9-F1
#
_cell.length_a   1.000
_cell.length_b   1.000
_cell.length_c   1.000
_cell.angle_alpha   90.00
_cell.angle_beta   90.00
_cell.angle_gamma   90.00
#
_symmetry.space_group_name_H-M   'P 1'
#
loop_
_entity.id
_entity.type
_entity.pdbx_description
1 polymer ?
#
loop_
_entity_poly.entity_id
_entity_poly.type
_entity_poly.pdbx_seq_one_letter_code
_entity_poly.pdbx_strand_id
1 'polypeptide(L)' 'MKASDLFVKALENEGVEYIFGIPGEENLDFLNSLKNSSIQLILTRH' A
#
# COMPACT_ATOMS: atom_id res chain seq x y z
N MET A 1 -12.95 9.48 -0.32
CA MET A 1 -12.38 8.22 -0.81
C MET A 1 -11.44 8.57 -1.95
N LYS A 2 -10.14 8.33 -1.77
CA LYS A 2 -9.11 8.56 -2.79
C LYS A 2 -8.98 7.34 -3.70
N ALA A 3 -8.37 7.50 -4.87
CA ALA A 3 -8.06 6.37 -5.76
C ALA A 3 -7.12 5.36 -5.08
N SER A 4 -6.16 5.85 -4.30
CA SER A 4 -5.25 5.06 -3.45
C SER A 4 -6.00 4.20 -2.42
N ASP A 5 -7.04 4.74 -1.77
CA ASP A 5 -7.88 3.97 -0.85
C ASP A 5 -8.61 2.81 -1.56
N LEU A 6 -9.15 3.08 -2.76
CA LEU A 6 -9.82 2.04 -3.56
C LEU A 6 -8.82 0.96 -4.02
N PHE A 7 -7.61 1.38 -4.38
CA PHE A 7 -6.56 0.45 -4.79
C PHE A 7 -6.13 -0.47 -3.64
N VAL A 8 -5.91 0.08 -2.44
CA VAL A 8 -5.60 -0.72 -1.24
C VAL A 8 -6.73 -1.72 -0.95
N LYS A 9 -7.99 -1.29 -0.99
CA LYS A 9 -9.14 -2.19 -0.80
C LYS A 9 -9.22 -3.30 -1.84
N ALA A 10 -8.87 -3.01 -3.10
CA ALA A 10 -8.82 -4.04 -4.12
C ALA A 10 -7.74 -5.09 -3.80
N LEU A 11 -6.57 -4.66 -3.35
CA LEU A 11 -5.50 -5.56 -2.91
C LEU A 11 -5.91 -6.42 -1.70
N GLU A 12 -6.62 -5.83 -0.73
CA GLU A 12 -7.17 -6.56 0.41
C GLU A 12 -8.16 -7.65 -0.04
N ASN A 13 -9.04 -7.34 -1.01
CA ASN A 13 -10.00 -8.30 -1.56
C ASN A 13 -9.35 -9.43 -2.35
N GLU A 14 -8.18 -9.19 -2.95
CA GLU A 14 -7.35 -10.22 -3.59
C GLU A 14 -6.54 -11.05 -2.57
N GLY A 15 -6.69 -10.78 -1.26
CA GLY A 15 -6.01 -11.50 -0.20
C GLY A 15 -4.52 -11.17 -0.09
N VAL A 16 -4.10 -9.98 -0.55
CA VAL A 16 -2.72 -9.53 -0.38
C VAL A 16 -2.45 -9.29 1.11
N GLU A 17 -1.39 -9.89 1.63
CA GLU A 17 -0.97 -9.71 3.03
C GLU A 17 0.31 -8.85 3.14
N TYR A 18 1.16 -8.88 2.11
CA TYR A 18 2.47 -8.22 2.11
C TYR A 18 2.73 -7.47 0.82
N ILE A 19 3.34 -6.29 0.93
CA ILE A 19 3.88 -5.52 -0.19
C ILE A 19 5.35 -5.26 0.07
N PHE A 20 6.20 -5.45 -0.93
CA PHE A 20 7.63 -5.14 -0.85
C PHE A 20 7.89 -3.88 -1.67
N GLY A 21 8.57 -2.89 -1.09
CA GLY A 21 8.86 -1.67 -1.84
C GLY A 21 9.70 -0.63 -1.11
N ILE A 22 10.07 0.40 -1.86
CA ILE A 22 10.82 1.56 -1.38
C ILE A 22 9.89 2.77 -1.39
N PRO A 23 9.70 3.45 -0.23
CA PRO A 23 8.93 4.68 -0.17
C PRO A 23 9.53 5.79 -1.03
N GLY A 24 8.67 6.55 -1.72
CA GLY A 24 9.06 7.73 -2.50
C GLY A 24 7.92 8.75 -2.59
N GLU A 25 8.21 9.95 -3.09
CA GLU A 25 7.22 11.01 -3.21
C GLU A 25 6.04 10.60 -4.13
N GLU A 26 6.36 9.95 -5.24
CA GLU A 26 5.38 9.48 -6.24
C GLU A 26 4.35 8.48 -5.69
N ASN A 27 4.71 7.69 -4.67
CA ASN A 27 3.81 6.69 -4.06
C ASN A 27 3.29 7.11 -2.67
N LEU A 28 3.54 8.35 -2.24
CA LEU A 28 3.21 8.81 -0.90
C LEU A 28 1.72 8.71 -0.56
N ASP A 29 0.84 9.00 -1.53
CA ASP A 29 -0.61 8.89 -1.32
C ASP A 29 -1.05 7.43 -1.12
N PHE A 30 -0.45 6.50 -1.87
CA PHE A 30 -0.66 5.05 -1.69
C PHE A 30 -0.16 4.56 -0.33
N LEU A 31 1.05 4.98 0.07
CA LEU A 31 1.62 4.65 1.38
C LEU A 31 0.73 5.17 2.53
N ASN A 32 0.13 6.35 2.36
CA ASN A 32 -0.79 6.89 3.36
C ASN A 32 -2.09 6.07 3.45
N SER A 33 -2.62 5.58 2.34
CA SER A 33 -3.76 4.65 2.36
C SER A 33 -3.40 3.30 2.98
N LEU A 34 -2.20 2.77 2.70
CA LEU A 34 -1.71 1.52 3.29
C LEU A 34 -1.58 1.57 4.83
N LYS A 35 -1.32 2.73 5.43
CA LYS A 35 -1.19 2.87 6.90
C LYS A 35 -2.42 2.39 7.68
N ASN A 36 -3.61 2.43 7.07
CA ASN A 36 -4.86 2.02 7.70
C ASN A 36 -5.31 0.60 7.27
N SER A 37 -4.50 -0.09 6.48
CA SER A 37 -4.78 -1.44 5.95
C SER A 37 -4.20 -2.52 6.87
N SER A 38 -4.70 -3.76 6.71
CA SER A 38 -4.04 -4.95 7.27
C SER A 38 -2.80 -5.39 6.47
N ILE A 39 -2.58 -4.83 5.28
CA ILE A 39 -1.44 -5.18 4.41
C ILE A 39 -0.14 -4.62 5.01
N GLN A 40 0.86 -5.48 5.18
CA GLN A 40 2.16 -5.08 5.71
C GLN A 40 3.13 -4.66 4.60
N LEU A 41 3.64 -3.43 4.69
CA LEU A 41 4.74 -2.97 3.84
C LEU A 41 6.09 -3.48 4.39
N ILE A 42 6.82 -4.24 3.59
CA ILE A 42 8.19 -4.67 3.83
C ILE A 42 9.14 -3.75 3.05
N LEU A 43 9.92 -2.95 3.79
CA LEU A 43 10.86 -2.01 3.19
C LEU A 43 12.06 -2.72 2.58
N THR A 44 12.29 -2.52 1.29
CA THR A 44 13.50 -2.99 0.59
C THR A 44 14.53 -1.86 0.48
N ARG A 45 15.75 -2.17 0.00
CA ARG A 45 16.83 -1.18 -0.20
C ARG A 45 17.29 -1.02 -1.64
N HIS A 46 16.79 -1.86 -2.56
CA HIS A 46 17.04 -1.83 -4.00
C HIS A 46 15.80 -2.34 -4.73
#